data_AF-A0A1J4S785-F1
#
_entry.id   AF-A0A1J4S785-F1
#
_cell.length_a   1.000
_cell.length_b   1.000
_cell.length_c   1.000
_cell.angle_alpha   90.00
_cell.angle_beta   90.00
_cell.angle_gamma   90.00
#
_symmetry.space_group_name_H-M   'P 1'
#
loop_
_entity.id
_entity.type
_entity.pdbx_description
1 polymer ?
#
loop_
_entity_poly.entity_id
_entity_poly.type
_entity_poly.pdbx_seq_one_letter_code
_entity_poly.pdbx_strand_id
1 'polypeptide(L)'
;MIPVMDLPPDFLQNLVGAFGRDQTDAWIARLPRLLAEAASRWDLELGAPLPGLSYNHVCSATRFPSPVLGRGARGEGILKIGIPNRELTSEMECLRLLGNLPNCPTVRLLDCDPENGLLLLERLRPGADLTPIPDDDRATEIAADVMSRLWIPALQSDSHFGSDCHFVTLIGWFDGLQKLRPRFDGGTGPFPARLVETAEGLIRELFAEEETWLIHGDCHHYNILSHGDEWRVIDPKGVIGAREYEVGPFMLNPVYQPRPNIKRETQRRLDI
;
A
#
# COMPACT_ATOMS: atom_id res chain seq x y z
N MET A 1 25.67 -8.58 15.02
CA MET A 1 25.33 -9.96 14.62
C MET A 1 23.88 -9.90 14.16
N ILE A 2 23.61 -10.07 12.86
CA ILE A 2 22.24 -9.97 12.34
C ILE A 2 21.52 -11.24 12.80
N PRO A 3 20.40 -11.14 13.54
CA PRO A 3 19.69 -12.33 14.02
C PRO A 3 19.29 -13.19 12.82
N VAL A 4 19.30 -14.51 13.01
CA VAL A 4 18.64 -15.43 12.08
C VAL A 4 17.20 -14.96 11.96
N MET A 5 16.82 -14.48 10.77
CA MET A 5 15.46 -14.00 10.54
C MET A 5 14.55 -15.21 10.44
N ASP A 6 13.81 -15.47 11.52
CA ASP A 6 12.67 -16.36 11.47
C ASP A 6 11.51 -15.62 10.81
N LEU A 7 11.45 -15.73 9.47
CA LEU A 7 10.39 -15.12 8.68
C LEU A 7 9.14 -16.01 8.72
N PRO A 8 7.94 -15.45 8.98
CA PRO A 8 6.72 -16.25 9.06
C PRO A 8 6.46 -17.07 7.78
N PRO A 9 6.00 -18.33 7.87
CA PRO A 9 5.72 -19.16 6.70
C PRO A 9 4.73 -18.52 5.71
N ASP A 10 3.70 -17.82 6.22
CA ASP A 10 2.69 -17.17 5.38
C ASP A 10 3.28 -15.98 4.60
N PHE A 11 4.21 -15.24 5.22
CA PHE A 11 4.97 -14.18 4.55
C PHE A 11 5.79 -14.74 3.37
N LEU A 12 6.46 -15.87 3.57
CA LEU A 12 7.21 -16.53 2.50
C LEU A 12 6.31 -17.03 1.37
N GLN A 13 5.14 -17.59 1.71
CA GLN A 13 4.16 -18.05 0.71
C GLN A 13 3.63 -16.89 -0.13
N ASN A 14 3.33 -15.76 0.51
CA ASN A 14 2.88 -14.54 -0.16
C ASN A 14 3.93 -14.01 -1.14
N LEU A 15 5.20 -13.94 -0.72
CA LEU A 15 6.31 -13.52 -1.58
C LEU A 15 6.48 -14.46 -2.78
N VAL A 16 6.50 -15.78 -2.56
CA VAL A 16 6.62 -16.76 -3.65
C VAL A 16 5.43 -16.67 -4.61
N GLY A 17 4.22 -16.47 -4.09
CA GLY A 17 3.01 -16.29 -4.90
C GLY A 17 3.05 -15.05 -5.78
N ALA A 18 3.57 -13.93 -5.26
CA ALA A 18 3.62 -12.66 -5.95
C ALA A 18 4.81 -12.51 -6.91
N PHE A 19 6.00 -12.95 -6.48
CA PHE A 19 7.28 -12.69 -7.17
C PHE A 19 7.94 -13.95 -7.74
N GLY A 20 7.40 -15.14 -7.43
CA GLY A 20 8.02 -16.41 -7.78
C GLY A 20 9.14 -16.80 -6.81
N ARG A 21 9.47 -18.10 -6.82
CA ARG A 21 10.43 -18.70 -5.88
C ARG A 21 11.84 -18.13 -6.02
N ASP A 22 12.38 -18.10 -7.24
CA ASP A 22 13.79 -17.72 -7.45
C ASP A 22 14.07 -16.28 -7.01
N GLN A 23 13.17 -15.36 -7.33
CA GLN A 23 13.29 -13.95 -6.92
C GLN A 23 13.13 -13.80 -5.41
N THR A 24 12.19 -14.53 -4.81
CA THR A 24 11.97 -14.54 -3.36
C THR A 24 13.20 -15.04 -2.61
N ASP A 25 13.74 -16.19 -3.01
CA ASP A 25 14.90 -16.81 -2.36
C ASP A 25 16.14 -15.91 -2.49
N ALA A 26 16.35 -15.30 -3.66
CA ALA A 26 17.44 -14.35 -3.88
C ALA A 26 17.30 -13.08 -3.01
N TRP A 27 16.09 -12.56 -2.84
CA TRP A 27 15.84 -11.39 -2.00
C TRP A 27 16.02 -11.70 -0.51
N ILE A 28 15.52 -12.85 -0.03
CA ILE A 28 15.73 -13.31 1.36
C ILE A 28 17.22 -13.44 1.67
N ALA A 29 18.01 -14.00 0.76
CA ALA A 29 19.46 -14.10 0.92
C ALA A 29 20.16 -12.73 1.02
N ARG A 30 19.59 -11.69 0.41
CA ARG A 30 20.10 -10.30 0.46
C ARG A 30 19.58 -9.51 1.66
N LEU A 31 18.44 -9.88 2.25
CA LEU A 31 17.76 -9.11 3.30
C LEU A 31 18.65 -8.74 4.50
N PRO A 32 19.50 -9.62 5.05
CA PRO A 32 20.45 -9.23 6.11
C PRO A 32 21.37 -8.07 5.70
N ARG A 33 21.88 -8.11 4.46
CA ARG A 33 22.74 -7.06 3.92
C ARG A 33 21.95 -5.76 3.72
N LEU A 34 20.72 -5.83 3.20
CA LEU A 34 19.85 -4.67 3.02
C LEU A 34 19.53 -3.97 4.35
N LEU A 35 19.28 -4.73 5.42
CA LEU A 35 19.09 -4.14 6.76
C LEU A 35 20.36 -3.45 7.27
N ALA A 36 21.54 -4.06 7.06
CA ALA A 36 22.81 -3.46 7.46
C ALA A 36 23.12 -2.18 6.68
N GLU A 37 22.84 -2.18 5.36
CA GLU A 37 22.98 -1.02 4.50
C GLU A 37 22.03 0.10 4.92
N ALA A 38 20.75 -0.20 5.17
CA ALA A 38 19.77 0.77 5.66
C ALA A 38 20.18 1.36 7.03
N ALA A 39 20.62 0.51 7.96
CA ALA A 39 21.08 0.93 9.28
C ALA A 39 22.30 1.84 9.20
N SER A 40 23.27 1.52 8.35
CA SER A 40 24.45 2.35 8.14
C SER A 40 24.14 3.65 7.40
N ARG A 41 23.26 3.61 6.39
CA ARG A 41 22.92 4.76 5.55
C ARG A 41 22.23 5.85 6.36
N TRP A 42 21.32 5.45 7.23
CA TRP A 42 20.45 6.37 7.97
C TRP A 42 20.77 6.45 9.46
N ASP A 43 21.86 5.81 9.92
CA ASP A 43 22.26 5.75 11.33
C ASP A 43 21.12 5.23 12.23
N LEU A 44 20.55 4.08 11.86
CA LEU A 44 19.38 3.48 12.52
C LEU A 44 19.79 2.41 13.54
N GLU A 45 19.15 2.46 14.71
CA GLU A 45 18.97 1.29 15.56
C GLU A 45 17.66 0.58 15.15
N LEU A 46 17.80 -0.58 14.50
CA LEU A 46 16.68 -1.41 14.04
C LEU A 46 16.15 -2.29 15.16
N GLY A 47 14.83 -2.27 15.35
CA GLY A 47 14.10 -3.16 16.25
C GLY A 47 13.73 -4.49 15.59
N ALA A 48 12.95 -5.29 16.31
CA ALA A 48 12.36 -6.50 15.76
C ALA A 48 11.39 -6.18 14.59
N PRO A 49 11.16 -7.14 13.68
CA PRO A 49 10.10 -7.03 12.70
C PRO A 49 8.75 -6.78 13.37
N LEU A 50 7.91 -5.96 12.74
CA LEU A 50 6.54 -5.78 13.17
C LEU A 50 5.73 -7.06 12.92
N PRO A 51 4.71 -7.35 13.75
CA PRO A 51 3.83 -8.49 13.50
C PRO A 51 3.03 -8.30 12.20
N GLY A 52 2.55 -9.40 11.61
CA GLY A 52 1.64 -9.35 10.46
C GLY A 52 2.30 -8.98 9.12
N LEU A 53 3.57 -9.35 8.91
CA LEU A 53 4.24 -9.15 7.61
C LEU A 53 3.47 -9.87 6.50
N SER A 54 3.15 -9.14 5.41
CA SER A 54 2.46 -9.71 4.25
C SER A 54 3.36 -9.84 3.02
N TYR A 55 3.86 -8.71 2.49
CA TYR A 55 4.66 -8.67 1.26
C TYR A 55 5.97 -7.91 1.38
N ASN A 56 6.16 -7.16 2.48
CA ASN A 56 7.37 -6.39 2.74
C ASN A 56 7.90 -6.74 4.13
N HIS A 57 9.22 -6.72 4.30
CA HIS A 57 9.81 -6.79 5.63
C HIS A 57 9.72 -5.41 6.27
N VAL A 58 9.05 -5.31 7.42
CA VAL A 58 8.80 -4.04 8.12
C VAL A 58 9.30 -4.15 9.54
N CYS A 59 10.11 -3.19 10.00
CA CYS A 59 10.61 -3.15 11.37
C CYS A 59 10.67 -1.73 11.92
N SER A 60 10.69 -1.60 13.25
CA SER A 60 10.91 -0.30 13.88
C SER A 60 12.33 0.18 13.60
N ALA A 61 12.48 1.47 13.29
CA ALA A 61 13.76 2.13 13.16
C ALA A 61 13.81 3.30 14.13
N THR A 62 14.87 3.38 14.92
CA THR A 62 14.98 4.42 15.95
C THR A 62 16.35 5.08 15.87
N ARG A 63 16.47 6.24 16.52
CA ARG A 63 17.75 6.85 16.89
C ARG A 63 18.58 7.46 15.78
N PHE A 64 17.96 7.76 14.64
CA PHE A 64 18.56 8.58 13.60
C PHE A 64 18.48 10.09 13.93
N PRO A 65 19.42 10.90 13.42
CA PRO A 65 19.32 12.36 13.43
C PRO A 65 18.09 12.78 12.60
N SER A 66 17.07 13.32 13.27
CA SER A 66 15.92 13.89 12.55
C SER A 66 16.15 15.38 12.32
N PRO A 67 16.11 15.88 11.09
CA PRO A 67 16.15 17.33 10.82
C PRO A 67 14.87 18.04 11.29
N VAL A 68 13.81 17.29 11.59
CA VAL A 68 12.49 17.77 12.02
C VAL A 68 12.37 17.85 13.54
N LEU A 69 13.09 17.00 14.26
CA LEU A 69 13.09 17.01 15.73
C LEU A 69 14.23 17.90 16.25
N GLY A 70 13.98 18.62 17.34
CA GLY A 70 14.97 19.52 17.94
C GLY A 70 16.29 18.82 18.31
N ARG A 71 17.37 19.60 18.51
CA ARG A 71 18.71 19.08 18.85
C ARG A 71 18.63 18.09 20.03
N GLY A 72 19.12 16.87 19.81
CA GLY A 72 19.19 15.80 20.81
C GLY A 72 17.97 14.88 20.86
N ALA A 73 16.89 15.20 20.14
CA ALA A 73 15.78 14.28 19.95
C ALA A 73 16.18 13.17 18.99
N ARG A 74 15.80 11.94 19.33
CA ARG A 74 16.07 10.75 18.52
C ARG A 74 14.87 10.49 17.62
N GLY A 75 15.11 10.34 16.31
CA GLY A 75 14.07 9.98 15.37
C GLY A 75 13.45 8.63 15.68
N GLU A 76 12.16 8.50 15.41
CA GLU A 76 11.46 7.23 15.37
C GLU A 76 10.79 7.10 14.01
N GLY A 77 10.92 5.92 13.41
CA GLY A 77 10.42 5.64 12.08
C GLY A 77 10.16 4.15 11.90
N ILE A 78 9.71 3.83 10.69
CA ILE A 78 9.47 2.47 10.23
C ILE A 78 10.36 2.25 9.01
N LEU A 79 11.17 1.19 9.06
CA LEU A 79 11.92 0.72 7.91
C LEU A 79 11.09 -0.35 7.21
N LYS A 80 10.71 -0.09 5.96
CA LYS A 80 10.05 -1.03 5.06
C LYS A 80 11.03 -1.41 3.95
N ILE A 81 11.15 -2.72 3.70
CA ILE A 81 12.00 -3.30 2.65
C ILE A 81 11.13 -4.21 1.81
N GLY A 82 11.04 -3.91 0.51
CA GLY A 82 10.33 -4.72 -0.47
C GLY A 82 11.26 -5.30 -1.53
N ILE A 83 10.72 -6.17 -2.38
CA ILE A 83 11.39 -6.58 -3.62
C ILE A 83 11.22 -5.44 -4.64
N PRO A 84 12.29 -4.82 -5.16
CA PRO A 84 12.19 -3.74 -6.13
C PRO A 84 11.31 -4.11 -7.33
N ASN A 85 10.27 -3.33 -7.54
CA ASN A 85 9.31 -3.50 -8.62
C ASN A 85 8.59 -2.17 -8.90
N ARG A 86 7.80 -2.12 -9.97
CA ARG A 86 7.11 -0.89 -10.40
C ARG A 86 6.13 -0.36 -9.34
N GLU A 87 5.43 -1.22 -8.61
CA GLU A 87 4.49 -0.80 -7.56
C GLU A 87 5.22 -0.17 -6.39
N LEU A 88 6.37 -0.73 -5.98
CA LEU A 88 7.18 -0.16 -4.90
C LEU A 88 7.77 1.20 -5.27
N THR A 89 8.20 1.36 -6.53
CA THR A 89 8.61 2.68 -7.05
C THR A 89 7.43 3.67 -7.05
N SER A 90 6.26 3.22 -7.50
CA SER A 90 5.02 4.00 -7.52
C SER A 90 4.59 4.45 -6.11
N GLU A 91 4.74 3.57 -5.11
CA GLU A 91 4.53 3.90 -3.69
C GLU A 91 5.46 5.01 -3.22
N MET A 92 6.77 4.91 -3.50
CA MET A 92 7.75 5.92 -3.09
C MET A 92 7.42 7.29 -3.70
N GLU A 93 7.06 7.33 -4.98
CA GLU A 93 6.65 8.58 -5.65
C GLU A 93 5.35 9.14 -5.07
N CYS A 94 4.37 8.27 -4.78
CA CYS A 94 3.10 8.66 -4.18
C CYS A 94 3.31 9.28 -2.79
N LEU A 95 4.07 8.62 -1.92
CA LEU A 95 4.38 9.12 -0.58
C LEU A 95 5.15 10.44 -0.62
N ARG A 96 6.09 10.59 -1.56
CA ARG A 96 6.84 11.85 -1.74
C ARG A 96 5.91 12.99 -2.14
N LEU A 97 5.02 12.75 -3.10
CA LEU A 97 4.05 13.74 -3.57
C LEU A 97 3.09 14.13 -2.45
N LEU A 98 2.41 13.15 -1.86
CA LEU A 98 1.41 13.37 -0.80
C LEU A 98 2.04 14.04 0.43
N GLY A 99 3.26 13.67 0.80
CA GLY A 99 3.99 14.27 1.93
C GLY A 99 4.34 15.75 1.76
N ASN A 100 4.35 16.26 0.53
CA ASN A 100 4.58 17.67 0.23
C ASN A 100 3.29 18.50 0.20
N LEU A 101 2.12 17.86 0.24
CA LEU A 101 0.83 18.55 0.22
C LEU A 101 0.42 18.98 1.64
N PRO A 102 -0.10 20.21 1.80
CA PRO A 102 -0.55 20.68 3.10
C PRO A 102 -1.76 19.86 3.58
N ASN A 103 -1.73 19.42 4.84
CA ASN A 103 -2.81 18.69 5.50
C ASN A 103 -3.25 17.39 4.81
N CYS A 104 -2.38 16.79 3.98
CA CYS A 104 -2.65 15.50 3.36
C CYS A 104 -2.55 14.38 4.41
N PRO A 105 -3.58 13.51 4.56
CA PRO A 105 -3.61 12.49 5.60
C PRO A 105 -2.77 11.26 5.20
N THR A 106 -1.46 11.45 4.99
CA THR A 106 -0.52 10.38 4.62
C THR A 106 0.64 10.29 5.61
N VAL A 107 1.21 9.10 5.75
CA VAL A 107 2.52 8.93 6.39
C VAL A 107 3.60 9.64 5.57
N ARG A 108 4.53 10.32 6.26
CA ARG A 108 5.67 10.94 5.60
C ARG A 108 6.73 9.91 5.23
N LEU A 109 7.17 9.96 3.97
CA LEU A 109 8.43 9.36 3.54
C LEU A 109 9.59 10.26 4.00
N LEU A 110 10.46 9.73 4.86
CA LEU A 110 11.62 10.44 5.37
C LEU A 110 12.81 10.33 4.41
N ASP A 111 13.05 9.14 3.87
CA ASP A 111 14.03 8.88 2.81
C ASP A 111 13.74 7.52 2.15
N CYS A 112 14.35 7.25 0.99
CA CYS A 112 14.21 5.98 0.28
C CYS A 112 15.46 5.60 -0.54
N ASP A 113 15.55 4.33 -0.89
CA ASP A 113 16.45 3.78 -1.90
C ASP A 113 15.64 2.91 -2.88
N PRO A 114 15.21 3.46 -4.03
CA PRO A 114 14.42 2.73 -5.01
C PRO A 114 15.12 1.50 -5.60
N GLU A 115 16.44 1.56 -5.78
CA GLU A 115 17.22 0.47 -6.38
C GLU A 115 17.23 -0.77 -5.48
N ASN A 116 17.28 -0.55 -4.16
CA ASN A 116 17.28 -1.60 -3.15
C ASN A 116 15.92 -1.84 -2.48
N GLY A 117 14.89 -1.06 -2.84
CA GLY A 117 13.54 -1.21 -2.31
C GLY A 117 13.40 -0.82 -0.85
N LEU A 118 14.17 0.18 -0.39
CA LEU A 118 14.17 0.65 1.00
C LEU A 118 13.32 1.91 1.16
N LEU A 119 12.44 1.92 2.15
CA LEU A 119 11.67 3.10 2.55
C LEU A 119 11.85 3.34 4.05
N LEU A 120 12.22 4.56 4.42
CA LEU A 120 12.20 5.03 5.79
C LEU A 120 11.00 5.97 5.96
N LEU A 121 10.03 5.55 6.77
CA LEU A 121 8.77 6.26 7.00
C LEU A 121 8.74 6.85 8.41
N GLU A 122 7.99 7.93 8.62
CA GLU A 122 7.69 8.39 9.97
C GLU A 122 6.88 7.32 10.74
N ARG A 123 7.01 7.33 12.07
CA ARG A 123 6.22 6.45 12.91
C ARG A 123 4.92 7.12 13.34
N LEU A 124 3.78 6.53 12.97
CA LEU A 124 2.46 6.97 13.45
C LEU A 124 2.22 6.49 14.89
N ARG A 125 1.60 7.34 15.73
CA ARG A 125 1.33 7.06 17.15
C ARG A 125 -0.08 7.52 17.54
N PRO A 126 -0.93 6.66 18.11
CA PRO A 126 -0.63 5.31 18.58
C PRO A 126 -0.45 4.29 17.44
N GLY A 127 -0.90 4.60 16.22
CA GLY A 127 -0.72 3.73 15.05
C GLY A 127 -1.67 2.54 15.03
N ALA A 128 -2.79 2.61 15.73
CA ALA A 128 -3.86 1.62 15.64
C ALA A 128 -4.64 1.82 14.34
N ASP A 129 -4.95 0.72 13.65
CA ASP A 129 -5.76 0.71 12.43
C ASP A 129 -7.27 0.83 12.74
N LEU A 130 -8.14 0.80 11.71
CA LEU A 130 -9.59 0.96 11.93
C LEU A 130 -10.28 -0.30 12.44
N THR A 131 -9.67 -1.48 12.38
CA THR A 131 -10.34 -2.75 12.75
C THR A 131 -10.77 -2.89 14.21
N PRO A 132 -10.16 -2.20 15.20
CA PRO A 132 -10.67 -2.20 16.56
C PRO A 132 -11.92 -1.32 16.76
N ILE A 133 -12.31 -0.50 15.78
CA ILE A 133 -13.51 0.34 15.86
C ILE A 133 -14.75 -0.57 15.69
N PRO A 134 -15.61 -0.72 16.71
CA PRO A 134 -16.74 -1.66 16.62
C PRO A 134 -17.88 -1.16 15.71
N ASP A 135 -17.94 0.15 15.48
CA ASP A 135 -18.96 0.80 14.66
C ASP A 135 -18.46 0.97 13.23
N ASP A 136 -19.01 0.17 12.31
CA ASP A 136 -18.66 0.16 10.89
C ASP A 136 -19.01 1.48 10.19
N ASP A 137 -20.11 2.13 10.59
CA ASP A 137 -20.49 3.43 10.04
C ASP A 137 -19.40 4.45 10.38
N ARG A 138 -18.91 4.43 11.63
CA ARG A 138 -17.83 5.31 12.07
C ARG A 138 -16.51 5.04 11.34
N ALA A 139 -16.14 3.78 11.14
CA ALA A 139 -14.95 3.42 10.37
C ALA A 139 -15.07 3.88 8.91
N THR A 140 -16.27 3.77 8.33
CA THR A 140 -16.57 4.21 6.97
C THR A 140 -16.49 5.74 6.84
N GLU A 141 -17.06 6.49 7.77
CA GLU A 141 -16.94 7.96 7.81
C GLU A 141 -15.48 8.41 7.84
N ILE A 142 -14.64 7.76 8.67
CA ILE A 142 -13.22 8.06 8.75
C ILE A 142 -12.52 7.78 7.41
N ALA A 143 -12.82 6.62 6.79
CA ALA A 143 -12.23 6.27 5.51
C ALA A 143 -12.66 7.22 4.38
N ALA A 144 -13.94 7.59 4.31
CA ALA A 144 -14.46 8.53 3.33
C ALA A 144 -13.80 9.93 3.47
N ASP A 145 -13.68 10.43 4.71
CA ASP A 145 -12.98 11.68 4.99
C ASP A 145 -11.50 11.63 4.56
N VAL A 146 -10.80 10.53 4.86
CA VAL A 146 -9.40 10.34 4.44
C VAL A 146 -9.27 10.26 2.92
N MET A 147 -10.06 9.42 2.25
CA MET A 147 -10.02 9.24 0.78
C MET A 147 -10.26 10.55 0.04
N SER A 148 -11.26 11.34 0.46
CA SER A 148 -11.61 12.61 -0.20
C SER A 148 -10.48 13.64 -0.17
N ARG A 149 -9.56 13.53 0.80
CA ARG A 149 -8.38 14.41 0.97
C ARG A 149 -7.12 13.86 0.30
N LEU A 150 -7.14 12.64 -0.24
CA LEU A 150 -6.01 12.01 -0.93
C LEU A 150 -6.07 12.17 -2.45
N TRP A 151 -7.27 12.30 -3.02
CA TRP A 151 -7.45 12.32 -4.47
C TRP A 151 -6.86 13.58 -5.11
N ILE A 152 -6.01 13.37 -6.12
CA ILE A 152 -5.36 14.44 -6.87
C ILE A 152 -5.68 14.26 -8.35
N PRO A 153 -6.24 15.26 -9.05
CA PRO A 153 -6.53 15.15 -10.48
C PRO A 153 -5.25 14.84 -11.28
N ALA A 154 -5.29 13.82 -12.14
CA ALA A 154 -4.15 13.45 -12.96
C ALA A 154 -3.82 14.51 -14.03
N LEU A 155 -4.71 15.41 -14.41
CA LEU A 155 -4.34 16.51 -15.33
C LEU A 155 -3.51 17.61 -14.64
N GLN A 156 -3.65 17.76 -13.32
CA GLN A 156 -2.72 18.59 -12.54
C GLN A 156 -1.38 17.90 -12.39
N SER A 157 -1.31 16.63 -12.81
CA SER A 157 -0.14 15.81 -12.65
C SER A 157 1.01 16.18 -13.57
N ASP A 158 0.76 16.50 -14.82
CA ASP A 158 1.85 16.87 -15.75
C ASP A 158 2.64 18.11 -15.30
N SER A 159 2.02 18.99 -14.50
CA SER A 159 2.70 20.16 -13.89
C SER A 159 3.40 19.87 -12.56
N HIS A 160 2.97 18.84 -11.82
CA HIS A 160 3.51 18.47 -10.50
C HIS A 160 4.41 17.23 -10.53
N PHE A 161 4.35 16.41 -11.59
CA PHE A 161 4.85 15.04 -11.61
C PHE A 161 6.14 14.93 -12.45
N GLY A 162 6.46 15.94 -13.26
CA GLY A 162 7.59 15.90 -14.18
C GLY A 162 7.42 14.79 -15.22
N SER A 163 8.24 14.80 -16.27
CA SER A 163 8.17 13.82 -17.35
C SER A 163 8.49 12.37 -16.94
N ASP A 164 9.00 12.17 -15.72
CA ASP A 164 9.65 10.93 -15.28
C ASP A 164 8.91 10.22 -14.12
N CYS A 165 7.72 10.69 -13.72
CA CYS A 165 6.93 10.00 -12.70
C CYS A 165 6.30 8.71 -13.24
N HIS A 166 6.59 7.59 -12.58
CA HIS A 166 6.19 6.26 -13.01
C HIS A 166 5.10 5.67 -12.11
N PHE A 167 3.94 6.32 -12.05
CA PHE A 167 2.77 5.74 -11.37
C PHE A 167 2.27 4.49 -12.11
N VAL A 168 1.77 3.50 -11.37
CA VAL A 168 1.00 2.42 -11.98
C VAL A 168 -0.37 2.94 -12.42
N THR A 169 -0.96 2.31 -13.44
CA THR A 169 -2.28 2.70 -13.94
C THR A 169 -3.28 1.61 -13.63
N LEU A 170 -4.51 2.01 -13.32
CA LEU A 170 -5.58 1.07 -13.03
C LEU A 170 -5.83 0.14 -14.21
N ILE A 171 -5.81 0.67 -15.44
CA ILE A 171 -5.91 -0.15 -16.66
C ILE A 171 -4.78 -1.18 -16.76
N GLY A 172 -3.54 -0.80 -16.40
CA GLY A 172 -2.40 -1.71 -16.42
C GLY A 172 -2.48 -2.81 -15.35
N TRP A 173 -3.13 -2.55 -14.22
CA TRP A 173 -3.48 -3.60 -13.26
C TRP A 173 -4.52 -4.56 -13.83
N PHE A 174 -5.57 -4.04 -14.47
CA PHE A 174 -6.63 -4.84 -15.06
C PHE A 174 -6.19 -5.67 -16.27
N ASP A 175 -5.09 -5.30 -16.95
CA ASP A 175 -4.43 -6.16 -17.95
C ASP A 175 -4.02 -7.53 -17.37
N GLY A 176 -3.92 -7.67 -16.05
CA GLY A 176 -3.78 -8.96 -15.37
C GLY A 176 -4.89 -9.96 -15.74
N LEU A 177 -6.13 -9.50 -15.95
CA LEU A 177 -7.25 -10.36 -16.34
C LEU A 177 -7.03 -10.95 -17.75
N GLN A 178 -6.41 -10.20 -18.65
CA GLN A 178 -6.11 -10.66 -20.01
C GLN A 178 -5.13 -11.84 -20.02
N LYS A 179 -4.34 -12.02 -18.95
CA LYS A 179 -3.41 -13.15 -18.79
C LYS A 179 -4.10 -14.43 -18.34
N LEU A 180 -5.35 -14.37 -17.86
CA LEU A 180 -6.07 -15.51 -17.33
C LEU A 180 -6.29 -16.59 -18.39
N ARG A 181 -6.94 -16.24 -19.51
CA ARG A 181 -7.26 -17.21 -20.57
C ARG A 181 -6.00 -17.83 -21.19
N PRO A 182 -4.95 -17.06 -21.57
CA PRO A 182 -3.70 -17.63 -22.05
C PRO A 182 -3.04 -18.60 -21.06
N ARG A 183 -3.14 -18.33 -19.75
CA ARG A 183 -2.58 -19.20 -18.71
C ARG A 183 -3.33 -20.53 -18.57
N PHE A 184 -4.61 -20.58 -18.95
CA PHE A 184 -5.48 -21.74 -18.75
C PHE A 184 -6.07 -22.25 -20.07
N ASP A 185 -5.27 -22.24 -21.15
CA ASP A 185 -5.62 -22.79 -22.47
C ASP A 185 -6.98 -22.30 -23.03
N GLY A 186 -7.27 -21.02 -22.82
CA GLY A 186 -8.52 -20.37 -23.22
C GLY A 186 -9.65 -20.42 -22.18
N GLY A 187 -9.49 -21.24 -21.13
CA GLY A 187 -10.43 -21.37 -20.02
C GLY A 187 -10.29 -20.29 -18.96
N THR A 188 -11.05 -20.43 -17.87
CA THR A 188 -11.11 -19.45 -16.77
C THR A 188 -10.32 -19.89 -15.53
N GLY A 189 -9.55 -20.98 -15.65
CA GLY A 189 -8.79 -21.58 -14.56
C GLY A 189 -9.70 -21.97 -13.39
N PRO A 190 -9.34 -21.64 -12.14
CA PRO A 190 -10.13 -22.00 -10.96
C PRO A 190 -11.40 -21.15 -10.79
N PHE A 191 -11.61 -20.13 -11.63
CA PHE A 191 -12.70 -19.18 -11.47
C PHE A 191 -13.96 -19.61 -12.23
N PRO A 192 -15.17 -19.39 -11.67
CA PRO A 192 -16.41 -19.62 -12.40
C PRO A 192 -16.49 -18.78 -13.67
N ALA A 193 -16.79 -19.42 -14.81
CA ALA A 193 -16.81 -18.77 -16.12
C ALA A 193 -17.68 -17.51 -16.14
N ARG A 194 -18.88 -17.58 -15.55
CA ARG A 194 -19.80 -16.44 -15.44
C ARG A 194 -19.18 -15.19 -14.81
N LEU A 195 -18.31 -15.36 -13.80
CA LEU A 195 -17.70 -14.22 -13.10
C LEU A 195 -16.60 -13.59 -13.96
N VAL A 196 -15.82 -14.42 -14.65
CA VAL A 196 -14.79 -13.94 -15.58
C VAL A 196 -15.44 -13.20 -16.75
N GLU A 197 -16.46 -13.78 -17.37
CA GLU A 197 -17.20 -13.14 -18.46
C GLU A 197 -17.86 -11.83 -18.03
N THR A 198 -18.42 -11.79 -16.80
CA THR A 198 -18.97 -10.55 -16.23
C THR A 198 -17.87 -9.50 -16.07
N ALA A 199 -16.73 -9.86 -15.50
CA ALA A 199 -15.60 -8.94 -15.33
C ALA A 199 -15.07 -8.44 -16.68
N GLU A 200 -14.88 -9.33 -17.65
CA GLU A 200 -14.45 -8.99 -19.02
C GLU A 200 -15.44 -8.03 -19.72
N GLY A 201 -16.75 -8.24 -19.51
CA GLY A 201 -17.79 -7.37 -20.04
C GLY A 201 -17.79 -5.97 -19.42
N LEU A 202 -17.53 -5.86 -18.11
CA LEU A 202 -17.55 -4.60 -17.37
C LEU A 202 -16.31 -3.72 -17.61
N ILE A 203 -15.17 -4.30 -18.02
CA ILE A 203 -13.92 -3.54 -18.20
C ILE A 203 -14.11 -2.32 -19.10
N ARG A 204 -14.82 -2.46 -20.23
CA ARG A 204 -15.02 -1.34 -21.16
C ARG A 204 -15.78 -0.18 -20.54
N GLU A 205 -16.79 -0.49 -19.73
CA GLU A 205 -17.61 0.52 -19.05
C GLU A 205 -16.81 1.15 -17.89
N LEU A 206 -16.08 0.33 -17.13
CA LEU A 206 -15.28 0.78 -15.99
C LEU A 206 -14.17 1.77 -16.38
N PHE A 207 -13.64 1.67 -17.59
CA PHE A 207 -12.60 2.55 -18.12
C PHE A 207 -13.10 3.52 -19.19
N ALA A 208 -14.42 3.73 -19.27
CA ALA A 208 -15.00 4.70 -20.21
C ALA A 208 -14.77 6.16 -19.78
N GLU A 209 -14.45 6.39 -18.51
CA GLU A 209 -14.21 7.73 -17.96
C GLU A 209 -12.87 8.31 -18.42
N GLU A 210 -12.88 9.58 -18.82
CA GLU A 210 -11.68 10.30 -19.25
C GLU A 210 -10.96 11.00 -18.09
N GLU A 211 -11.67 11.30 -16.99
CA GLU A 211 -11.08 11.96 -15.83
C GLU A 211 -10.40 10.93 -14.92
N THR A 212 -9.09 11.06 -14.77
CA THR A 212 -8.28 10.18 -13.92
C THR A 212 -7.69 10.94 -12.76
N TRP A 213 -7.42 10.21 -11.69
CA TRP A 213 -6.95 10.70 -10.41
C TRP A 213 -5.78 9.85 -9.95
N LEU A 214 -4.82 10.47 -9.25
CA LEU A 214 -3.92 9.74 -8.38
C LEU A 214 -4.69 9.34 -7.11
N ILE A 215 -4.72 8.04 -6.87
CA ILE A 215 -5.38 7.41 -5.73
C ILE A 215 -4.38 6.52 -4.95
N HIS A 216 -4.71 6.20 -3.71
CA HIS A 216 -3.97 5.25 -2.89
C HIS A 216 -4.03 3.84 -3.52
N GLY A 217 -5.22 3.41 -3.96
CA GLY A 217 -5.43 2.19 -4.75
C GLY A 217 -5.51 0.90 -3.93
N ASP A 218 -5.39 1.01 -2.61
CA ASP A 218 -5.52 -0.08 -1.63
C ASP A 218 -5.95 0.47 -0.25
N CYS A 219 -6.78 1.53 -0.27
CA CYS A 219 -7.16 2.23 0.96
C CYS A 219 -8.24 1.43 1.69
N HIS A 220 -7.87 0.84 2.83
CA HIS A 220 -8.76 0.01 3.63
C HIS A 220 -8.42 0.09 5.12
N HIS A 221 -9.22 -0.57 5.96
CA HIS A 221 -9.11 -0.59 7.42
C HIS A 221 -7.68 -0.69 7.96
N TYR A 222 -6.87 -1.64 7.47
CA TYR A 222 -5.49 -1.85 7.94
C TYR A 222 -4.46 -0.81 7.47
N ASN A 223 -4.78 -0.02 6.44
CA ASN A 223 -3.89 0.98 5.86
C ASN A 223 -4.24 2.40 6.33
N ILE A 224 -5.27 2.57 7.16
CA ILE A 224 -5.64 3.85 7.78
C ILE A 224 -5.31 3.76 9.28
N LEU A 225 -4.28 4.48 9.70
CA LEU A 225 -3.76 4.43 11.07
C LEU A 225 -3.97 5.74 11.82
N SER A 226 -4.20 5.62 13.12
CA SER A 226 -4.33 6.75 14.04
C SER A 226 -2.98 7.45 14.30
N HIS A 227 -3.01 8.77 14.32
CA HIS A 227 -1.89 9.63 14.66
C HIS A 227 -2.37 10.83 15.50
N GLY A 228 -2.22 10.75 16.83
CA GLY A 228 -2.89 11.69 17.74
C GLY A 228 -4.41 11.62 17.56
N ASP A 229 -5.02 12.76 17.25
CA ASP A 229 -6.45 12.88 16.96
C ASP A 229 -6.78 12.77 15.46
N GLU A 230 -5.78 12.48 14.62
CA GLU A 230 -5.91 12.37 13.16
C GLU A 230 -5.85 10.91 12.69
N TRP A 231 -6.30 10.67 11.45
CA TRP A 231 -6.12 9.43 10.71
C TRP A 231 -5.27 9.67 9.48
N ARG A 232 -4.31 8.78 9.21
CA ARG A 232 -3.39 8.86 8.07
C ARG A 232 -3.23 7.53 7.37
N VAL A 233 -3.03 7.56 6.06
CA VAL A 233 -2.77 6.37 5.27
C VAL A 233 -1.30 5.95 5.29
N ILE A 234 -1.08 4.65 5.14
CA ILE A 234 0.21 4.01 4.90
C ILE A 234 0.11 3.09 3.67
N ASP A 235 1.24 2.77 3.05
CA ASP A 235 1.32 1.80 1.94
C ASP A 235 0.45 2.15 0.70
N PRO A 236 0.46 3.41 0.21
CA PRO A 236 -0.23 3.71 -1.04
C PRO A 236 0.46 2.99 -2.20
N LYS A 237 -0.32 2.43 -3.12
CA LYS A 237 0.21 1.89 -4.38
C LYS A 237 0.51 3.00 -5.39
N GLY A 238 -0.14 4.15 -5.23
CA GLY A 238 0.00 5.30 -6.13
C GLY A 238 -0.52 4.97 -7.52
N VAL A 239 -1.83 4.96 -7.69
CA VAL A 239 -2.45 4.48 -8.94
C VAL A 239 -3.08 5.64 -9.67
N ILE A 240 -2.88 5.73 -10.98
CA ILE A 240 -3.64 6.63 -11.85
C ILE A 240 -4.86 5.87 -12.39
N GLY A 241 -6.06 6.35 -12.08
CA GLY A 241 -7.32 5.73 -12.54
C GLY A 241 -8.57 6.48 -12.08
N ALA A 242 -9.73 5.86 -12.26
CA ALA A 242 -10.99 6.37 -11.73
C ALA A 242 -10.93 6.41 -10.19
N ARG A 243 -11.33 7.53 -9.58
CA ARG A 243 -11.26 7.72 -8.13
C ARG A 243 -12.21 6.77 -7.38
N GLU A 244 -13.29 6.38 -8.03
CA GLU A 244 -14.32 5.46 -7.57
C GLU A 244 -13.75 4.07 -7.30
N TYR A 245 -12.61 3.71 -7.89
CA TYR A 245 -11.91 2.46 -7.54
C TYR A 245 -11.41 2.44 -6.08
N GLU A 246 -11.05 3.60 -5.51
CA GLU A 246 -10.49 3.72 -4.15
C GLU A 246 -11.39 3.10 -3.08
N VAL A 247 -12.71 3.16 -3.27
CA VAL A 247 -13.66 2.61 -2.28
C VAL A 247 -13.70 1.08 -2.31
N GLY A 248 -13.33 0.46 -3.44
CA GLY A 248 -13.41 -1.00 -3.65
C GLY A 248 -12.63 -1.81 -2.60
N PRO A 249 -11.32 -1.55 -2.39
CA PRO A 249 -10.54 -2.19 -1.34
C PRO A 249 -11.18 -2.07 0.06
N PHE A 250 -11.73 -0.90 0.40
CA PHE A 250 -12.43 -0.72 1.68
C PHE A 250 -13.70 -1.58 1.77
N MET A 251 -14.50 -1.66 0.71
CA MET A 251 -15.70 -2.50 0.66
C MET A 251 -15.39 -3.98 0.88
N LEU A 252 -14.25 -4.46 0.39
CA LEU A 252 -13.81 -5.85 0.52
C LEU A 252 -13.15 -6.16 1.87
N ASN A 253 -12.83 -5.13 2.66
CA ASN A 253 -12.12 -5.25 3.94
C ASN A 253 -12.99 -4.85 5.16
N PRO A 254 -12.70 -5.38 6.36
CA PRO A 254 -11.66 -6.38 6.65
C PRO A 254 -11.98 -7.75 6.02
N VAL A 255 -10.98 -8.37 5.42
CA VAL A 255 -11.08 -9.73 4.86
C VAL A 255 -11.24 -10.77 5.97
N TYR A 256 -11.87 -11.90 5.66
CA TYR A 256 -12.04 -13.07 6.54
C TYR A 256 -12.95 -12.88 7.78
N GLN A 257 -13.60 -11.72 7.92
CA GLN A 257 -14.69 -11.57 8.90
C GLN A 257 -16.01 -12.07 8.30
N PRO A 258 -16.80 -12.89 9.02
CA PRO A 258 -18.13 -13.27 8.56
C PRO A 258 -19.00 -12.03 8.39
N ARG A 259 -19.48 -11.81 7.17
CA ARG A 259 -20.42 -10.72 6.85
C ARG A 259 -21.79 -11.32 6.57
N PRO A 260 -22.59 -11.60 7.63
CA PRO A 260 -23.84 -12.33 7.50
C PRO A 260 -24.86 -11.63 6.57
N ASN A 261 -24.71 -10.32 6.35
CA ASN A 261 -25.49 -9.59 5.38
C ASN A 261 -24.62 -8.61 4.57
N ILE A 262 -23.67 -9.15 3.81
CA ILE A 262 -22.77 -8.37 2.93
C ILE A 262 -23.52 -7.35 2.07
N LYS A 263 -24.69 -7.70 1.53
CA LYS A 263 -25.47 -6.76 0.70
C LYS A 263 -25.90 -5.53 1.49
N ARG A 264 -26.41 -5.72 2.71
CA ARG A 264 -26.82 -4.61 3.57
C ARG A 264 -25.62 -3.79 4.03
N GLU A 265 -24.53 -4.44 4.38
CA GLU A 265 -23.29 -3.77 4.80
C GLU A 265 -22.71 -2.92 3.65
N THR A 266 -22.56 -3.49 2.47
CA THR A 266 -22.12 -2.75 1.27
C THR A 266 -23.05 -1.58 0.97
N GLN A 267 -24.38 -1.77 1.02
CA GLN A 267 -25.31 -0.67 0.82
C GLN A 267 -25.13 0.41 1.88
N ARG A 268 -24.98 0.03 3.15
CA ARG A 268 -24.82 0.97 4.26
C ARG A 268 -23.56 1.81 4.09
N ARG A 269 -22.44 1.19 3.70
CA ARG A 269 -21.18 1.87 3.44
C ARG A 269 -21.25 2.80 2.22
N LEU A 270 -22.06 2.47 1.21
CA LEU A 270 -22.29 3.32 0.04
C LEU A 270 -23.19 4.52 0.33
N ASP A 271 -24.07 4.41 1.33
CA ASP A 271 -24.98 5.49 1.73
C ASP A 271 -24.27 6.58 2.56
N ILE A 272 -23.06 6.31 3.05
CA ILE A 272 -22.18 7.22 3.81
C ILE A 272 -21.23 7.90 2.83
#